data_AF-A0AAN0YNE4-F1
#
_entry.id   AF-A0AAN0YNE4-F1
#
_cell.length_a   1.000
_cell.length_b   1.000
_cell.length_c   1.000
_cell.angle_alpha   90.00
_cell.angle_beta   90.00
_cell.angle_gamma   90.00
#
_symmetry.space_group_name_H-M   'P 1'
#
loop_
_entity.id
_entity.type
_entity.pdbx_description
1 polymer ?
#
loop_
_entity_poly.entity_id
_entity_poly.type
_entity_poly.pdbx_seq_one_letter_code
_entity_poly.pdbx_strand_id
1 'polypeptide(L)'
;MENRKKTEQHELRKWLDLLCGESFTCELDEKTFRIDVFETDTHYIIEAEIPNCLKEQLTVLCETNAIIIQIHKEKALWKQRAVPLPFPLQHKQICAYFSDPTLEIHISKAENANNTNRYAIMINERN
;
A
#
# COMPACT_ATOMS: atom_id res chain seq x y z
N MET A 1 -0.71 10.25 -25.78
CA MET A 1 -1.15 9.84 -24.42
C MET A 1 -1.11 8.32 -24.20
N GLU A 2 -1.23 7.50 -25.25
CA GLU A 2 -1.28 6.03 -25.12
C GLU A 2 0.03 5.34 -24.70
N ASN A 3 1.19 5.89 -25.09
CA ASN A 3 2.49 5.29 -24.72
C ASN A 3 2.79 5.36 -23.22
N ARG A 4 2.35 6.40 -22.49
CA ARG A 4 2.63 6.52 -21.05
C ARG A 4 1.95 5.42 -20.24
N LYS A 5 0.66 5.16 -20.50
CA LYS A 5 -0.11 4.11 -19.80
C LYS A 5 0.48 2.71 -20.02
N LYS A 6 0.95 2.42 -21.25
CA LYS A 6 1.60 1.13 -21.56
C LYS A 6 2.95 0.99 -20.87
N THR A 7 3.74 2.06 -20.78
CA THR A 7 5.02 2.05 -20.04
C THR A 7 4.81 1.88 -18.54
N GLU A 8 3.85 2.59 -17.94
CA GLU A 8 3.53 2.46 -16.51
C GLU A 8 3.08 1.03 -16.14
N GLN A 9 2.23 0.42 -16.96
CA GLN A 9 1.80 -0.97 -16.75
C GLN A 9 2.96 -1.97 -16.84
N HIS A 10 3.91 -1.74 -17.76
CA HIS A 10 5.07 -2.60 -17.92
C HIS A 10 6.08 -2.46 -16.79
N GLU A 11 6.41 -1.23 -16.39
CA GLU A 11 7.29 -0.98 -15.23
C GLU A 11 6.66 -1.47 -13.94
N LEU A 12 5.33 -1.42 -13.83
CA LEU A 12 4.63 -1.99 -12.70
C LEU A 12 4.71 -3.52 -12.63
N ARG A 13 4.51 -4.21 -13.74
CA ARG A 13 4.63 -5.68 -13.76
C ARG A 13 6.03 -6.12 -13.34
N LYS A 14 7.06 -5.46 -13.86
CA LYS A 14 8.44 -5.70 -13.42
C LYS A 14 8.64 -5.45 -11.93
N TRP A 15 8.05 -4.38 -11.40
CA TRP A 15 8.12 -4.08 -9.98
C TRP A 15 7.41 -5.12 -9.12
N LEU A 16 6.24 -5.63 -9.55
CA LEU A 16 5.54 -6.73 -8.87
C LEU A 16 6.40 -8.01 -8.87
N ASP A 17 7.00 -8.34 -10.02
CA ASP A 17 7.88 -9.50 -10.16
C ASP A 17 9.10 -9.40 -9.22
N LEU A 18 9.68 -8.19 -9.07
CA LEU A 18 10.78 -7.94 -8.15
C LEU A 18 10.34 -8.10 -6.69
N LEU A 19 9.21 -7.51 -6.28
CA LEU A 19 8.71 -7.65 -4.90
C LEU A 19 8.44 -9.10 -4.52
N CYS A 20 7.84 -9.88 -5.40
CA CYS A 20 7.54 -11.28 -5.13
C CYS A 20 8.78 -12.18 -5.19
N GLY A 21 9.87 -11.73 -5.82
CA GLY A 21 11.06 -12.54 -6.10
C GLY A 21 12.30 -12.26 -5.23
N GLU A 22 12.36 -11.16 -4.48
CA GLU A 22 13.56 -10.75 -3.75
C GLU A 22 13.63 -11.32 -2.33
N SER A 23 14.81 -11.82 -1.92
CA SER A 23 15.08 -12.20 -0.51
C SER A 23 14.93 -11.06 0.49
N PHE A 24 14.96 -9.80 0.01
CA PHE A 24 14.70 -8.60 0.80
C PHE A 24 13.28 -8.54 1.37
N THR A 25 12.28 -9.07 0.66
CA THR A 25 10.91 -9.10 1.19
C THR A 25 10.79 -10.10 2.33
N CYS A 26 11.43 -11.27 2.24
CA CYS A 26 11.49 -12.24 3.35
C CYS A 26 12.12 -11.64 4.62
N GLU A 27 13.26 -10.95 4.50
CA GLU A 27 13.91 -10.31 5.65
C GLU A 27 13.05 -9.18 6.26
N LEU A 28 12.37 -8.40 5.41
CA LEU A 28 11.44 -7.37 5.86
C LEU A 28 10.17 -7.97 6.47
N ASP A 29 9.65 -9.07 5.95
CA ASP A 29 8.48 -9.79 6.48
C ASP A 29 8.78 -10.27 7.91
N GLU A 30 9.96 -10.87 8.12
CA GLU A 30 10.44 -11.29 9.44
C GLU A 30 10.60 -10.11 10.41
N LYS A 31 11.19 -9.00 9.95
CA LYS A 31 11.45 -7.82 10.79
C LYS A 31 10.20 -6.96 11.04
N THR A 32 9.25 -6.95 10.11
CA THR A 32 8.06 -6.11 10.13
C THR A 32 6.79 -6.96 10.11
N PHE A 33 6.16 -7.11 8.95
CA PHE A 33 4.96 -7.89 8.71
C PHE A 33 4.87 -8.17 7.22
N ARG A 34 4.26 -9.29 6.84
CA ARG A 34 4.15 -9.71 5.44
C ARG A 34 3.34 -8.71 4.62
N ILE A 35 3.80 -8.46 3.39
CA ILE A 35 3.08 -7.69 2.38
C ILE A 35 2.91 -8.55 1.13
N ASP A 36 1.68 -8.61 0.63
CA ASP A 36 1.37 -9.11 -0.70
C ASP A 36 0.77 -7.97 -1.53
N VAL A 37 1.04 -7.95 -2.83
CA VAL A 37 0.50 -6.93 -3.75
C VAL A 37 -0.19 -7.60 -4.92
N PHE A 38 -1.43 -7.22 -5.16
CA PHE A 38 -2.28 -7.76 -6.21
C PHE A 38 -2.66 -6.69 -7.22
N GLU A 39 -2.74 -7.11 -8.48
CA GLU A 39 -3.26 -6.29 -9.57
C GLU A 39 -4.63 -6.82 -9.99
N THR A 40 -5.64 -5.95 -9.97
CA THR A 40 -6.96 -6.19 -10.59
C THR A 40 -7.12 -5.32 -11.82
N ASP A 41 -8.24 -5.40 -12.56
CA ASP A 41 -8.45 -4.52 -13.71
C ASP A 41 -8.54 -3.04 -13.33
N THR A 42 -9.08 -2.74 -12.14
CA THR A 42 -9.44 -1.36 -11.73
C THR A 42 -8.57 -0.81 -10.60
N HIS A 43 -7.97 -1.66 -9.79
CA HIS A 43 -7.19 -1.29 -8.60
C HIS A 43 -5.90 -2.09 -8.47
N TYR A 44 -4.94 -1.49 -7.78
CA TYR A 44 -3.86 -2.21 -7.10
C TYR A 44 -4.25 -2.38 -5.64
N ILE A 45 -4.03 -3.57 -5.09
CA ILE A 45 -4.38 -3.91 -3.72
C ILE A 45 -3.11 -4.31 -3.00
N ILE A 46 -2.75 -3.57 -1.96
CA ILE A 46 -1.67 -3.92 -1.04
C ILE A 46 -2.33 -4.57 0.16
N GLU A 47 -1.98 -5.82 0.46
CA GLU A 47 -2.42 -6.53 1.65
C GLU A 47 -1.26 -6.63 2.65
N ALA A 48 -1.53 -6.28 3.90
CA ALA A 48 -0.59 -6.43 5.00
C ALA A 48 -1.16 -7.34 6.07
N GLU A 49 -0.43 -8.41 6.42
CA GLU A 49 -0.81 -9.36 7.46
C GLU A 49 -0.25 -8.90 8.81
N ILE A 50 -1.12 -8.32 9.64
CA ILE A 50 -0.77 -7.65 10.90
C ILE A 50 -1.58 -8.27 12.06
N PRO A 51 -1.19 -9.47 12.54
CA PRO A 51 -1.94 -10.17 13.58
C PRO A 51 -1.86 -9.46 14.94
N ASN A 52 -2.93 -9.56 15.72
CA ASN A 52 -3.04 -9.00 17.08
C ASN A 52 -2.84 -7.48 17.12
N CYS A 53 -3.38 -6.78 16.14
CA CYS A 53 -3.30 -5.32 16.05
C CYS A 53 -4.69 -4.72 16.03
N LEU A 54 -4.91 -3.67 16.81
CA LEU A 54 -6.12 -2.88 16.74
C LEU A 54 -5.99 -1.80 15.67
N LYS A 55 -7.11 -1.44 15.03
CA LYS A 55 -7.16 -0.40 14.01
C LYS A 55 -6.56 0.93 14.48
N GLU A 56 -6.79 1.31 15.73
CA GLU A 56 -6.32 2.56 16.33
C GLU A 56 -4.78 2.62 16.46
N GLN A 57 -4.12 1.47 16.34
CA GLN A 57 -2.67 1.35 16.35
C GLN A 57 -2.06 1.52 14.97
N LEU A 58 -2.88 1.55 13.91
CA LEU A 58 -2.42 1.61 12.53
C LEU A 58 -2.50 3.03 11.99
N THR A 59 -1.42 3.44 11.33
CA THR A 59 -1.39 4.66 10.53
C THR A 59 -0.96 4.30 9.10
N VAL A 60 -1.73 4.76 8.12
CA VAL A 60 -1.38 4.64 6.69
C VAL A 60 -1.09 6.02 6.15
N LEU A 61 0.13 6.21 5.65
CA LEU A 61 0.59 7.46 5.06
C LEU A 61 0.81 7.29 3.56
N CYS A 62 0.46 8.34 2.81
CA CYS A 62 0.65 8.43 1.38
C CYS A 62 1.76 9.44 1.08
N GLU A 63 2.84 8.95 0.48
CA GLU A 63 3.88 9.79 -0.14
C GLU A 63 3.71 9.81 -1.67
N THR A 64 4.53 10.59 -2.38
CA THR A 64 4.40 10.74 -3.84
C THR A 64 4.42 9.40 -4.57
N ASN A 65 5.28 8.47 -4.17
CA ASN A 65 5.49 7.17 -4.83
C ASN A 65 5.57 6.04 -3.81
N ALA A 66 4.94 6.17 -2.63
CA ALA A 66 4.98 5.11 -1.64
C ALA A 66 3.77 5.15 -0.70
N ILE A 67 3.39 3.97 -0.22
CA ILE A 67 2.52 3.83 0.93
C ILE A 67 3.38 3.45 2.13
N ILE A 68 3.22 4.17 3.24
CA ILE A 68 3.91 3.84 4.50
C ILE A 68 2.87 3.33 5.49
N ILE A 69 3.08 2.12 5.99
CA ILE A 69 2.24 1.50 7.03
C ILE A 69 3.04 1.53 8.33
N GLN A 70 2.45 2.13 9.36
CA GLN A 70 3.03 2.26 10.69
C GLN A 70 2.14 1.57 11.72
N ILE A 71 2.77 0.84 12.63
CA ILE A 71 2.13 0.20 13.79
C ILE A 71 2.65 0.87 15.05
N HIS A 72 1.75 1.38 15.87
CA HIS A 72 2.07 2.03 17.14
C HIS A 72 1.70 1.15 18.34
N LYS A 73 2.59 1.05 19.32
CA LYS A 73 2.33 0.41 20.62
C LYS A 73 2.67 1.40 21.72
N GLU A 74 1.79 1.54 22.71
CA GLU A 74 1.99 2.46 23.84
C GLU A 74 2.37 3.88 23.40
N LYS A 75 1.78 4.35 22.28
CA LYS A 75 2.05 5.65 21.62
C LYS A 75 3.45 5.80 20.99
N ALA A 76 4.29 4.77 21.03
CA ALA A 76 5.56 4.73 20.30
C ALA A 76 5.40 4.00 18.95
N LEU A 77 6.16 4.42 17.94
CA LEU A 77 6.26 3.69 16.68
C LEU A 77 6.96 2.35 16.94
N TRP A 78 6.26 1.23 16.71
CA TRP A 78 6.78 -0.11 16.94
C TRP A 78 7.35 -0.73 15.68
N LYS A 79 6.60 -0.66 14.57
CA LYS A 79 7.02 -1.18 13.26
C LYS A 79 6.60 -0.21 12.16
N GLN A 80 7.39 -0.15 11.11
CA GLN A 80 7.10 0.63 9.91
C GLN A 80 7.53 -0.15 8.68
N ARG A 81 6.71 -0.13 7.64
CA ARG A 81 7.08 -0.63 6.32
C ARG A 81 6.64 0.36 5.24
N ALA A 82 7.58 0.68 4.35
CA ALA A 82 7.28 1.45 3.14
C ALA A 82 7.11 0.48 1.97
N VAL A 83 6.06 0.68 1.19
CA VAL A 83 5.79 -0.04 -0.06
C VAL A 83 6.01 0.97 -1.20
N PRO A 84 7.20 0.99 -1.81
CA PRO A 84 7.52 1.94 -2.89
C PRO A 84 6.76 1.55 -4.16
N LEU A 85 6.07 2.45 -4.83
CA LEU A 85 5.30 2.19 -6.04
C LEU A 85 5.98 2.82 -7.27
N PRO A 86 5.94 2.16 -8.44
CA PRO A 86 6.62 2.64 -9.66
C PRO A 86 5.83 3.74 -10.39
N PHE A 87 4.78 4.26 -9.77
CA PHE A 87 3.96 5.35 -10.29
C PHE A 87 3.59 6.32 -9.16
N PRO A 88 3.33 7.59 -9.48
CA PRO A 88 2.91 8.54 -8.48
C PRO A 88 1.48 8.24 -7.99
N LEU A 89 1.26 8.40 -6.70
CA LEU A 89 -0.04 8.27 -6.05
C LEU A 89 -0.89 9.53 -6.20
N GLN A 90 -0.31 10.65 -6.64
CA GLN A 90 -1.06 11.89 -6.86
C GLN A 90 -2.23 11.63 -7.83
N HIS A 91 -3.42 12.15 -7.50
CA HIS A 91 -4.66 11.98 -8.27
C HIS A 91 -5.24 10.56 -8.31
N LYS A 92 -4.66 9.58 -7.60
CA LYS A 92 -5.25 8.22 -7.44
C LYS A 92 -6.21 8.22 -6.27
N GLN A 93 -7.35 7.54 -6.35
CA GLN A 93 -8.20 7.30 -5.19
C GLN A 93 -7.58 6.18 -4.35
N ILE A 94 -7.43 6.42 -3.04
CA ILE A 94 -6.86 5.45 -2.10
C ILE A 94 -7.85 5.22 -0.96
N CYS A 95 -8.19 3.97 -0.71
CA CYS A 95 -9.03 3.54 0.40
C CYS A 95 -8.31 2.45 1.20
N ALA A 96 -8.38 2.52 2.52
CA ALA A 96 -7.82 1.50 3.40
C ALA A 96 -8.94 0.84 4.22
N TYR A 97 -8.85 -0.47 4.39
CA TYR A 97 -9.80 -1.28 5.17
C TYR A 97 -9.02 -2.21 6.07
N PHE A 98 -9.35 -2.24 7.35
CA PHE A 98 -8.77 -3.18 8.30
C PHE A 98 -9.83 -4.16 8.80
N SER A 99 -9.48 -5.44 8.75
CA SER A 99 -10.24 -6.56 9.31
C SER A 99 -9.22 -7.55 9.82
N ASP A 100 -9.04 -7.63 11.14
CA ASP A 100 -8.00 -8.45 11.77
C ASP A 100 -7.95 -9.87 11.16
N PRO A 101 -6.77 -10.34 10.70
CA PRO A 101 -5.44 -9.72 10.82
C PRO A 101 -5.01 -8.85 9.64
N THR A 102 -5.87 -8.56 8.67
CA THR A 102 -5.48 -8.01 7.37
C THR A 102 -5.82 -6.52 7.22
N LEU A 103 -4.83 -5.73 6.82
CA LEU A 103 -5.00 -4.37 6.30
C LEU A 103 -4.93 -4.41 4.78
N GLU A 104 -6.00 -3.98 4.11
CA GLU A 104 -6.04 -3.83 2.66
C GLU A 104 -6.02 -2.36 2.25
N ILE A 105 -5.17 -2.02 1.29
CA ILE A 105 -5.06 -0.67 0.74
C ILE A 105 -5.32 -0.75 -0.77
N HIS A 106 -6.43 -0.15 -1.18
CA HIS A 106 -6.93 -0.15 -2.55
C HIS A 106 -6.55 1.17 -3.23
N ILE A 107 -5.79 1.09 -4.31
CA ILE A 107 -5.31 2.24 -5.09
C ILE A 107 -5.93 2.16 -6.49
N SER A 108 -6.75 3.13 -6.87
CA SER A 108 -7.41 3.14 -8.19
C SER A 108 -6.40 3.32 -9.32
N LYS A 109 -6.52 2.55 -10.41
CA LYS A 109 -5.73 2.80 -11.62
C LYS A 109 -6.17 4.07 -12.35
N ALA A 110 -7.47 4.34 -12.30
CA ALA A 110 -8.05 5.58 -12.82
C ALA A 110 -7.51 6.79 -12.05
N GLU A 111 -7.32 7.88 -12.78
CA GLU A 111 -6.91 9.16 -12.22
C GLU A 111 -8.12 10.06 -12.11
N ASN A 112 -8.19 10.80 -11.00
CA ASN A 112 -9.14 11.86 -10.81
C ASN A 112 -8.34 13.13 -10.50
N ALA A 113 -8.24 14.04 -11.49
CA ALA A 113 -7.46 15.27 -11.37
C ALA A 113 -7.94 16.19 -10.23
N ASN A 114 -9.18 16.01 -9.77
CA ASN A 114 -9.72 16.75 -8.62
C ASN A 114 -9.37 16.09 -7.27
N ASN A 115 -8.72 14.93 -7.29
CA ASN A 115 -8.32 14.24 -6.07
C ASN A 115 -6.91 14.68 -5.64
N THR A 116 -6.85 15.36 -4.51
CA THR A 116 -5.62 15.55 -3.75
C THR A 116 -5.60 14.52 -2.63
N ASN A 117 -4.71 13.53 -2.74
CA ASN A 117 -4.56 12.56 -1.67
C ASN A 117 -4.09 13.27 -0.40
N ARG A 118 -4.76 12.93 0.71
CA ARG A 118 -4.30 13.34 2.04
C ARG A 118 -3.04 12.58 2.38
N TYR A 119 -2.14 13.23 3.12
CA TYR A 119 -0.94 12.58 3.63
C TYR A 119 -1.28 11.37 4.51
N ALA A 120 -2.34 11.46 5.31
CA ALA A 120 -2.86 10.33 6.09
C ALA A 120 -4.14 9.77 5.45
N ILE A 121 -4.18 8.45 5.26
CA ILE A 121 -5.33 7.72 4.73
C ILE A 121 -6.19 7.24 5.88
N MET A 122 -7.50 7.52 5.83
CA MET A 122 -8.44 7.00 6.81
C MET A 122 -8.62 5.50 6.61
N ILE A 123 -8.44 4.74 7.69
CA ILE A 123 -8.69 3.30 7.72
C ILE A 123 -10.16 3.08 8.08
N ASN A 124 -10.88 2.31 7.27
CA ASN A 124 -12.26 1.93 7.52
C ASN A 124 -12.31 0.51 8.09
N GLU A 125 -13.41 0.17 8.74
CA GLU A 125 -13.69 -1.24 9.07
C GLU A 125 -14.28 -1.91 7.82
N ARG A 126 -13.94 -3.17 7.60
CA ARG A 126 -14.61 -3.99 6.59
C ARG A 126 -15.91 -4.53 7.21
N ASN A 127 -17.06 -4.10 6.69
CA ASN A 127 -18.37 -4.64 7.08
C ASN A 127 -18.54 -6.09 6.65
#